data_AF-A0A285JHA4-F1
#
_entry.id   AF-A0A285JHA4-F1
#
_cell.length_a   1.000
_cell.length_b   1.000
_cell.length_c   1.000
_cell.angle_alpha   90.00
_cell.angle_beta   90.00
_cell.angle_gamma   90.00
#
_symmetry.space_group_name_H-M   'P 1'
#
loop_
_entity.id
_entity.type
_entity.pdbx_description
1 polymer ?
#
loop_
_entity_poly.entity_id
_entity_poly.type
_entity_poly.pdbx_seq_one_letter_code
_entity_poly.pdbx_strand_id
1 'polypeptide(L)'
;MLKALIRLPLYLLLLVLPGVQTIASEVDSKPTLNIATEVITPALYDKNVGQKYPVVYLFDSSPFYLGSYFAEAKLALEQLAAQHSFPEVIIVNVKIASLYTAVNAKRDNLMAWFQSELQPEIKANYRTLNKQVAVGFSYTGGWVAAELGLHATDLTDVLSLSPVFDNTNYVVKPDEIAASLPKLRIYFGDEQRRLESQFVSVWAEKKLSEKLQVAQLSGETHQSSFIPSLRHGLLAVFSDYRAVAYTEMSESHWTTANVEQFFKQRQQLYSVRASAEEKSDLHTAFAKAYTYAGKLELASEHWLKSSSEYKGYFISQIAGEVELAGNAELAIKIRTQLKSLL
;
A
#
# COMPACT_ATOMS: atom_id res chain seq x y z
N MET A 1 49.45 -22.68 -22.31
CA MET A 1 48.84 -22.87 -20.98
C MET A 1 47.50 -22.13 -20.96
N LEU A 2 46.46 -22.86 -20.55
CA LEU A 2 45.02 -22.56 -20.61
C LEU A 2 44.65 -21.12 -20.17
N LYS A 3 43.83 -20.45 -21.00
CA LYS A 3 42.82 -19.48 -20.54
C LYS A 3 41.46 -19.97 -21.04
N ALA A 4 40.73 -20.66 -20.16
CA ALA A 4 39.35 -21.05 -20.42
C ALA A 4 38.46 -19.83 -20.18
N LEU A 5 37.89 -19.27 -21.24
CA LEU A 5 36.78 -18.33 -21.17
C LEU A 5 35.48 -19.15 -21.08
N ILE A 6 34.90 -19.21 -19.89
CA ILE A 6 33.54 -19.73 -19.70
C ILE A 6 32.57 -18.65 -20.19
N ARG A 7 31.93 -18.89 -21.33
CA ARG A 7 30.77 -18.10 -21.79
C ARG A 7 29.52 -18.65 -21.10
N LEU A 8 29.02 -17.93 -20.11
CA LEU A 8 27.66 -18.14 -19.60
C LEU A 8 26.65 -17.58 -20.62
N PRO A 9 25.58 -18.30 -20.98
CA PRO A 9 24.52 -17.76 -21.81
C PRO A 9 23.68 -16.80 -20.98
N LEU A 10 23.65 -15.54 -21.41
CA LEU A 10 22.74 -14.52 -20.91
C LEU A 10 21.31 -14.88 -21.37
N TYR A 11 20.55 -15.57 -20.53
CA TYR A 11 19.11 -15.75 -20.75
C TYR A 11 18.41 -14.42 -20.43
N LEU A 12 18.22 -13.59 -21.45
CA LEU A 12 17.31 -12.46 -21.39
C LEU A 12 15.88 -13.02 -21.48
N LEU A 13 15.26 -13.29 -20.34
CA LEU A 13 13.86 -13.67 -20.28
C LEU A 13 13.02 -12.41 -20.57
N LEU A 14 12.69 -12.20 -21.84
CA LEU A 14 11.66 -11.24 -22.25
C LEU A 14 10.30 -11.78 -21.77
N LEU A 15 9.90 -11.39 -20.56
CA LEU A 15 8.53 -11.50 -20.08
C LEU A 15 7.65 -10.62 -20.97
N VAL A 16 7.04 -11.24 -21.99
CA VAL A 16 5.91 -10.65 -22.70
C VAL A 16 4.74 -10.63 -21.71
N LEU A 17 4.48 -9.47 -21.12
CA LEU A 17 3.31 -9.26 -20.26
C LEU A 17 2.04 -9.22 -21.15
N PRO A 18 1.06 -10.12 -20.96
CA PRO A 18 -0.22 -10.00 -21.64
C PRO A 18 -1.17 -9.10 -20.84
N GLY A 19 -1.86 -8.20 -21.54
CA GLY A 19 -3.14 -7.65 -21.08
C GLY A 19 -3.09 -6.27 -20.42
N VAL A 20 -2.81 -5.22 -21.21
CA VAL A 20 -3.31 -3.88 -20.88
C VAL A 20 -4.55 -3.66 -21.77
N GLN A 21 -5.74 -3.75 -21.20
CA GLN A 21 -6.94 -3.21 -21.83
C GLN A 21 -7.06 -1.75 -21.38
N THR A 22 -6.65 -0.82 -22.24
CA THR A 22 -6.98 0.60 -22.07
C THR A 22 -8.38 0.80 -22.62
N ILE A 23 -9.39 0.79 -21.74
CA ILE A 23 -10.73 1.26 -22.10
C ILE A 23 -10.77 2.72 -21.66
N ALA A 24 -10.61 3.63 -22.62
CA ALA A 24 -10.95 5.03 -22.42
C ALA A 24 -12.48 5.14 -22.51
N SER A 25 -13.16 5.28 -21.38
CA SER A 25 -14.52 5.81 -21.37
C SER A 25 -14.42 7.34 -21.27
N GLU A 26 -14.86 8.03 -22.31
CA GLU A 26 -15.08 9.47 -22.26
C GLU A 26 -16.45 9.66 -21.61
N VAL A 27 -16.45 9.89 -20.29
CA VAL A 27 -17.67 10.26 -19.56
C VAL A 27 -17.97 11.71 -19.95
N ASP A 28 -19.04 11.92 -20.72
CA ASP A 28 -19.49 13.25 -21.16
C ASP A 28 -19.98 14.06 -19.94
N SER A 29 -19.03 14.59 -19.19
CA SER A 29 -19.26 15.41 -18.01
C SER A 29 -19.78 16.78 -18.45
N LYS A 30 -20.81 17.26 -17.75
CA LYS A 30 -21.37 18.61 -17.89
C LYS A 30 -20.26 19.67 -18.02
N PRO A 31 -20.47 20.80 -18.71
CA PRO A 31 -19.46 21.58 -19.45
C PRO A 31 -18.33 22.28 -18.64
N THR A 32 -18.00 21.87 -17.42
CA THR A 32 -17.22 22.71 -16.51
C THR A 32 -15.97 22.06 -15.91
N LEU A 33 -15.81 20.74 -15.95
CA LEU A 33 -14.63 20.05 -15.42
C LEU A 33 -14.07 19.14 -16.53
N ASN A 34 -13.06 19.62 -17.25
CA ASN A 34 -12.37 18.80 -18.24
C ASN A 34 -11.54 17.72 -17.50
N ILE A 35 -12.19 16.59 -17.23
CA ILE A 35 -11.66 15.43 -16.50
C ILE A 35 -11.72 14.22 -17.42
N ALA A 36 -10.63 13.46 -17.47
CA ALA A 36 -10.60 12.16 -18.12
C ALA A 36 -10.26 11.08 -17.10
N THR A 37 -10.80 9.88 -17.30
CA THR A 37 -10.55 8.74 -16.42
C THR A 37 -9.93 7.57 -17.18
N GLU A 38 -8.99 6.89 -16.54
CA GLU A 38 -8.39 5.66 -17.05
C GLU A 38 -8.44 4.60 -15.95
N VAL A 39 -9.02 3.44 -16.25
CA VAL A 39 -9.14 2.34 -15.29
C VAL A 39 -8.18 1.22 -15.67
N ILE A 40 -7.36 0.80 -14.72
CA ILE A 40 -6.46 -0.34 -14.85
C ILE A 40 -6.93 -1.45 -13.91
N THR A 41 -7.19 -2.61 -14.48
CA THR A 41 -7.53 -3.82 -13.73
C THR A 41 -6.29 -4.70 -13.53
N PRO A 42 -6.26 -5.53 -12.48
CA PRO A 42 -5.21 -6.53 -12.29
C PRO A 42 -5.04 -7.47 -13.50
N ALA A 43 -3.83 -7.99 -13.72
CA ALA A 43 -3.48 -8.76 -14.91
C ALA A 43 -4.35 -10.03 -15.13
N LEU A 44 -4.85 -10.63 -14.04
CA LEU A 44 -5.70 -11.82 -14.08
C LEU A 44 -7.19 -11.50 -13.84
N TYR A 45 -7.60 -10.24 -13.92
CA TYR A 45 -8.97 -9.79 -13.65
C TYR A 45 -10.00 -10.63 -14.40
N ASP A 46 -9.88 -10.77 -15.72
CA ASP A 46 -10.83 -11.52 -16.56
C ASP A 46 -10.84 -13.04 -16.31
N LYS A 47 -9.74 -13.57 -15.77
CA LYS A 47 -9.61 -14.99 -15.45
C LYS A 47 -10.19 -15.30 -14.07
N ASN A 48 -10.14 -14.34 -13.15
CA ASN A 48 -10.62 -14.48 -11.78
C ASN A 48 -12.06 -13.94 -11.63
N VAL A 49 -13.01 -14.53 -12.36
CA VAL A 49 -14.40 -14.05 -12.52
C VAL A 49 -15.15 -13.87 -11.19
N GLY A 50 -14.77 -14.60 -10.13
CA GLY A 50 -15.36 -14.49 -8.79
C GLY A 50 -14.65 -13.53 -7.83
N GLN A 51 -13.48 -12.98 -8.22
CA GLN A 51 -12.68 -12.14 -7.34
C GLN A 51 -13.13 -10.67 -7.44
N LYS A 52 -13.21 -10.03 -6.26
CA LYS A 52 -13.45 -8.60 -6.12
C LYS A 52 -12.16 -7.93 -5.64
N TYR A 53 -12.00 -6.65 -5.98
CA TYR A 53 -10.76 -5.92 -5.79
C TYR A 53 -11.00 -4.61 -5.03
N PRO A 54 -10.08 -4.19 -4.14
CA PRO A 54 -10.09 -2.81 -3.65
C PRO A 54 -9.92 -1.83 -4.82
N VAL A 55 -10.37 -0.59 -4.62
CA VAL A 55 -10.23 0.47 -5.63
C VAL A 55 -9.31 1.56 -5.09
N VAL A 56 -8.34 1.98 -5.89
CA VAL A 56 -7.46 3.11 -5.59
C VAL A 56 -7.70 4.19 -6.64
N TYR A 57 -8.32 5.29 -6.24
CA TYR A 57 -8.50 6.49 -7.05
C TYR A 57 -7.26 7.37 -6.91
N LEU A 58 -6.52 7.54 -8.01
CA LEU A 58 -5.35 8.40 -8.10
C LEU A 58 -5.77 9.71 -8.77
N PHE A 59 -5.84 10.79 -8.00
CA PHE A 59 -6.12 12.12 -8.51
C PHE A 59 -4.84 12.74 -9.06
N ASP A 60 -4.52 12.34 -10.30
CA ASP A 60 -3.33 12.79 -11.03
C ASP A 60 -3.64 14.08 -11.79
N SER A 61 -2.83 15.10 -11.52
CA SER A 61 -2.80 16.26 -12.38
C SER A 61 -1.79 16.03 -13.49
N SER A 62 -2.19 16.26 -14.75
CA SER A 62 -1.31 16.37 -15.92
C SER A 62 0.05 16.98 -15.52
N PRO A 63 1.20 16.45 -16.01
CA PRO A 63 2.54 16.66 -15.47
C PRO A 63 2.85 18.14 -15.29
N PHE A 64 2.53 18.68 -14.11
CA PHE A 64 2.62 20.11 -13.88
C PHE A 64 4.07 20.52 -13.67
N TYR A 65 4.97 19.59 -13.29
CA TYR A 65 6.41 19.89 -13.12
C TYR A 65 7.42 18.76 -13.41
N LEU A 66 7.14 17.46 -13.22
CA LEU A 66 8.22 16.45 -13.13
C LEU A 66 7.96 15.07 -13.78
N GLY A 67 6.92 14.92 -14.59
CA GLY A 67 6.60 13.64 -15.23
C GLY A 67 5.26 13.06 -14.76
N SER A 68 4.98 11.82 -15.13
CA SER A 68 3.71 11.16 -14.87
C SER A 68 3.73 10.49 -13.48
N TYR A 69 3.19 11.18 -12.46
CA TYR A 69 2.99 10.58 -11.13
C TYR A 69 2.19 9.30 -11.20
N PHE A 70 1.24 9.22 -12.14
CA PHE A 70 0.50 8.00 -12.38
C PHE A 70 1.38 6.82 -12.78
N ALA A 71 2.36 7.01 -13.68
CA ALA A 71 3.24 5.93 -14.11
C ALA A 71 4.08 5.40 -12.95
N GLU A 72 4.62 6.29 -12.11
CA GLU A 72 5.41 5.90 -10.94
C GLU A 72 4.54 5.25 -9.86
N ALA A 73 3.34 5.78 -9.61
CA ALA A 73 2.38 5.19 -8.70
C ALA A 73 2.00 3.78 -9.16
N LYS A 74 1.62 3.62 -10.43
CA LYS A 74 1.29 2.31 -11.03
C LYS A 74 2.42 1.31 -10.80
N LEU A 75 3.67 1.68 -11.12
CA LEU A 75 4.83 0.82 -10.91
C LEU A 75 5.00 0.45 -9.42
N ALA A 76 4.86 1.40 -8.51
CA ALA A 76 4.96 1.15 -7.07
C ALA A 76 3.88 0.18 -6.58
N LEU A 77 2.63 0.35 -7.02
CA LEU A 77 1.51 -0.55 -6.70
C LEU A 77 1.77 -1.96 -7.25
N GLU A 78 2.22 -2.08 -8.50
CA GLU A 78 2.54 -3.38 -9.12
C GLU A 78 3.68 -4.09 -8.38
N GLN A 79 4.72 -3.36 -7.98
CA GLN A 79 5.82 -3.92 -7.18
C GLN A 79 5.36 -4.41 -5.81
N LEU A 80 4.52 -3.62 -5.11
CA LEU A 80 3.98 -4.02 -3.82
C LEU A 80 3.08 -5.26 -3.92
N ALA A 81 2.28 -5.34 -4.98
CA ALA A 81 1.43 -6.51 -5.26
C ALA A 81 2.27 -7.76 -5.57
N ALA A 82 3.30 -7.62 -6.41
CA ALA A 82 4.22 -8.71 -6.75
C ALA A 82 5.01 -9.24 -5.52
N GLN A 83 5.19 -8.41 -4.50
CA GLN A 83 5.83 -8.78 -3.22
C GLN A 83 4.84 -9.35 -2.20
N HIS A 84 3.58 -9.61 -2.58
CA HIS A 84 2.49 -10.05 -1.69
C HIS A 84 2.29 -9.16 -0.45
N SER A 85 2.78 -7.92 -0.50
CA SER A 85 2.70 -6.94 0.60
C SER A 85 1.52 -5.99 0.45
N PHE A 86 0.76 -6.15 -0.63
CA PHE A 86 -0.38 -5.34 -1.02
C PHE A 86 -1.32 -6.18 -1.90
N PRO A 87 -2.65 -6.05 -1.77
CA PRO A 87 -3.57 -6.77 -2.64
C PRO A 87 -3.46 -6.27 -4.08
N GLU A 88 -3.81 -7.10 -5.05
CA GLU A 88 -4.16 -6.58 -6.37
C GLU A 88 -5.34 -5.61 -6.24
N VAL A 89 -5.29 -4.47 -6.94
CA VAL A 89 -6.33 -3.43 -6.88
C VAL A 89 -6.75 -2.99 -8.27
N ILE A 90 -7.96 -2.45 -8.38
CA ILE A 90 -8.35 -1.64 -9.53
C ILE A 90 -7.80 -0.23 -9.31
N ILE A 91 -7.02 0.27 -10.25
CA ILE A 91 -6.47 1.63 -10.21
C ILE A 91 -7.31 2.51 -11.12
N VAL A 92 -7.84 3.60 -10.58
CA VAL A 92 -8.62 4.60 -11.33
C VAL A 92 -7.81 5.88 -11.37
N ASN A 93 -7.22 6.18 -12.53
CA ASN A 93 -6.54 7.44 -12.77
C ASN A 93 -7.56 8.53 -13.10
N VAL A 94 -7.54 9.62 -12.37
CA VAL A 94 -8.39 10.79 -12.60
C VAL A 94 -7.51 11.93 -13.08
N LYS A 95 -7.54 12.20 -14.39
CA LYS A 95 -6.74 13.23 -15.07
C LYS A 95 -7.52 14.54 -15.10
N ILE A 96 -7.02 15.56 -14.42
CA ILE A 96 -7.68 16.87 -14.33
C ILE A 96 -6.94 17.89 -15.21
N ALA A 97 -7.54 18.35 -16.30
CA ALA A 97 -6.88 19.26 -17.25
C ALA A 97 -6.65 20.66 -16.68
N SER A 98 -7.60 21.17 -15.89
CA SER A 98 -7.49 22.48 -15.23
C SER A 98 -7.41 22.32 -13.71
N LEU A 99 -6.35 21.63 -13.25
CA LEU A 99 -6.14 21.23 -11.85
C LEU A 99 -6.52 22.34 -10.86
N TYR A 100 -5.83 23.48 -10.97
CA TYR A 100 -5.98 24.57 -10.01
C TYR A 100 -7.42 25.09 -9.94
N THR A 101 -8.10 25.18 -11.08
CA THR A 101 -9.51 25.59 -11.12
C THR A 101 -10.42 24.54 -10.52
N ALA A 102 -10.17 23.26 -10.81
CA ALA A 102 -10.99 22.15 -10.33
C ALA A 102 -10.92 22.01 -8.81
N VAL A 103 -9.71 22.04 -8.23
CA VAL A 103 -9.51 21.82 -6.80
C VAL A 103 -9.82 23.06 -5.94
N ASN A 104 -9.74 24.26 -6.50
CA ASN A 104 -10.05 25.49 -5.78
C ASN A 104 -11.44 26.05 -6.14
N ALA A 105 -11.59 26.60 -7.35
CA ALA A 105 -12.77 27.36 -7.74
C ALA A 105 -14.01 26.50 -8.03
N LYS A 106 -13.81 25.21 -8.35
CA LYS A 106 -14.88 24.26 -8.69
C LYS A 106 -14.84 23.00 -7.83
N ARG A 107 -14.33 23.12 -6.60
CA ARG A 107 -14.11 21.98 -5.68
C ARG A 107 -15.38 21.19 -5.39
N ASP A 108 -16.50 21.89 -5.20
CA ASP A 108 -17.81 21.30 -4.91
C ASP A 108 -18.32 20.51 -6.13
N ASN A 109 -18.07 21.02 -7.34
CA ASN A 109 -18.41 20.32 -8.58
C ASN A 109 -17.55 19.05 -8.74
N LEU A 110 -16.26 19.11 -8.40
CA LEU A 110 -15.35 17.96 -8.47
C LEU A 110 -15.77 16.88 -7.47
N MET A 111 -16.16 17.29 -6.25
CA MET A 111 -16.70 16.39 -5.23
C MET A 111 -18.03 15.75 -5.68
N ALA A 112 -18.96 16.55 -6.20
CA ALA A 112 -20.24 16.06 -6.69
C ALA A 112 -20.05 15.07 -7.86
N TRP A 113 -19.17 15.38 -8.81
CA TRP A 113 -18.81 14.47 -9.91
C TRP A 113 -18.23 13.15 -9.39
N PHE A 114 -17.28 13.23 -8.45
CA PHE A 114 -16.66 12.03 -7.87
C PHE A 114 -17.70 11.11 -7.23
N GLN A 115 -18.61 11.66 -6.43
CA GLN A 115 -19.61 10.90 -5.68
C GLN A 115 -20.78 10.40 -6.54
N SER A 116 -21.27 11.22 -7.46
CA SER A 116 -22.50 10.92 -8.21
C SER A 116 -22.26 10.28 -9.58
N GLU A 117 -21.05 10.39 -10.12
CA GLU A 117 -20.70 9.86 -11.44
C GLU A 117 -19.63 8.79 -11.31
N LEU A 118 -18.41 9.15 -10.87
CA LEU A 118 -17.26 8.24 -10.91
C LEU A 118 -17.43 7.01 -10.01
N GLN A 119 -17.72 7.20 -8.72
CA GLN A 119 -17.85 6.07 -7.80
C GLN A 119 -18.96 5.08 -8.23
N PRO A 120 -20.17 5.55 -8.62
CA PRO A 120 -21.21 4.68 -9.19
C PRO A 120 -20.77 3.95 -10.46
N GLU A 121 -20.11 4.64 -11.40
CA GLU A 121 -19.62 4.02 -12.64
C GLU A 121 -18.63 2.88 -12.35
N ILE A 122 -17.67 3.11 -11.47
CA ILE A 122 -16.68 2.09 -11.12
C ILE A 122 -17.34 0.89 -10.42
N LYS A 123 -18.30 1.14 -9.53
CA LYS A 123 -19.07 0.06 -8.87
C LYS A 123 -19.95 -0.73 -9.83
N ALA A 124 -20.54 -0.08 -10.83
CA ALA A 124 -21.43 -0.71 -11.79
C ALA A 124 -20.68 -1.57 -12.81
N ASN A 125 -19.48 -1.14 -13.22
CA ASN A 125 -18.74 -1.76 -14.32
C ASN A 125 -17.62 -2.70 -13.86
N TYR A 126 -17.20 -2.65 -12.60
CA TYR A 126 -16.08 -3.46 -12.09
C TYR A 126 -16.42 -4.24 -10.83
N ARG A 127 -15.70 -5.36 -10.61
CA ARG A 127 -15.82 -6.21 -9.43
C ARG A 127 -15.09 -5.57 -8.24
N THR A 128 -15.75 -4.66 -7.56
CA THR A 128 -15.16 -3.89 -6.45
C THR A 128 -15.46 -4.49 -5.06
N LEU A 129 -14.52 -4.32 -4.14
CA LEU A 129 -14.71 -4.52 -2.70
C LEU A 129 -15.16 -3.21 -2.04
N ASN A 130 -15.71 -3.32 -0.83
CA ASN A 130 -15.97 -2.16 0.04
C ASN A 130 -14.68 -1.69 0.75
N LYS A 131 -13.62 -1.47 -0.05
CA LYS A 131 -12.32 -0.94 0.37
C LYS A 131 -11.85 -0.01 -0.74
N GLN A 132 -12.11 1.28 -0.56
CA GLN A 132 -11.88 2.30 -1.57
C GLN A 132 -10.99 3.40 -0.99
N VAL A 133 -9.93 3.75 -1.73
CA VAL A 133 -8.89 4.67 -1.29
C VAL A 133 -8.79 5.80 -2.28
N ALA A 134 -8.86 7.04 -1.80
CA ALA A 134 -8.53 8.21 -2.61
C ALA A 134 -7.11 8.67 -2.29
N VAL A 135 -6.33 8.99 -3.33
CA VAL A 135 -4.96 9.47 -3.20
C VAL A 135 -4.82 10.77 -3.97
N GLY A 136 -4.31 11.80 -3.28
CA GLY A 136 -3.98 13.09 -3.87
C GLY A 136 -2.58 13.52 -3.47
N PHE A 137 -1.92 14.25 -4.36
CA PHE A 137 -0.60 14.84 -4.12
C PHE A 137 -0.64 16.35 -4.35
N SER A 138 0.12 17.12 -3.58
CA SER A 138 0.18 18.57 -3.75
C SER A 138 -1.22 19.21 -3.65
N TYR A 139 -1.66 19.99 -4.63
CA TYR A 139 -3.01 20.58 -4.65
C TYR A 139 -4.14 19.54 -4.61
N THR A 140 -4.02 18.39 -5.28
CA THR A 140 -5.03 17.32 -5.11
C THR A 140 -4.93 16.68 -3.73
N GLY A 141 -3.75 16.67 -3.09
CA GLY A 141 -3.58 16.28 -1.69
C GLY A 141 -4.40 17.14 -0.75
N GLY A 142 -4.32 18.47 -0.90
CA GLY A 142 -5.11 19.42 -0.12
C GLY A 142 -6.63 19.22 -0.32
N TRP A 143 -7.04 19.02 -1.58
CA TRP A 143 -8.43 18.75 -1.92
C TRP A 143 -8.95 17.42 -1.37
N VAL A 144 -8.23 16.29 -1.54
CA VAL A 144 -8.71 15.01 -0.97
C VAL A 144 -8.76 15.08 0.56
N ALA A 145 -7.82 15.76 1.22
CA ALA A 145 -7.85 15.92 2.67
C ALA A 145 -9.07 16.72 3.15
N ALA A 146 -9.36 17.85 2.51
CA ALA A 146 -10.43 18.74 2.92
C ALA A 146 -11.82 18.29 2.45
N GLU A 147 -11.95 17.79 1.23
CA GLU A 147 -13.26 17.48 0.63
C GLU A 147 -13.62 16.00 0.76
N LEU A 148 -12.65 15.08 0.63
CA LEU A 148 -12.93 13.64 0.79
C LEU A 148 -12.71 13.15 2.22
N GLY A 149 -11.78 13.77 2.96
CA GLY A 149 -11.45 13.40 4.33
C GLY A 149 -12.48 13.83 5.39
N LEU A 150 -13.31 14.83 5.08
CA LEU A 150 -14.23 15.46 6.03
C LEU A 150 -15.72 15.26 5.70
N HIS A 151 -16.02 14.73 4.52
CA HIS A 151 -17.39 14.52 4.07
C HIS A 151 -17.74 13.03 4.00
N ALA A 152 -19.04 12.74 4.02
CA ALA A 152 -19.54 11.38 3.88
C ALA A 152 -19.17 10.86 2.49
N THR A 153 -18.39 9.79 2.44
CA THR A 153 -17.98 9.12 1.21
C THR A 153 -18.00 7.61 1.42
N ASP A 154 -18.04 6.85 0.34
CA ASP A 154 -17.84 5.40 0.37
C ASP A 154 -16.35 5.00 0.46
N LEU A 155 -15.47 5.95 0.76
CA LEU A 155 -14.05 5.72 0.95
C LEU A 155 -13.80 5.13 2.33
N THR A 156 -12.88 4.17 2.42
CA THR A 156 -12.39 3.68 3.70
C THR A 156 -11.23 4.55 4.19
N ASP A 157 -10.43 5.05 3.25
CA ASP A 157 -9.19 5.74 3.54
C ASP A 157 -8.93 6.86 2.52
N VAL A 158 -8.34 7.96 2.98
CA VAL A 158 -7.84 9.07 2.15
C VAL A 158 -6.36 9.23 2.43
N LEU A 159 -5.55 9.23 1.36
CA LEU A 159 -4.13 9.47 1.40
C LEU A 159 -3.81 10.83 0.79
N SER A 160 -3.42 11.76 1.65
CA SER A 160 -3.04 13.12 1.30
C SER A 160 -1.52 13.26 1.35
N LEU A 161 -0.87 13.28 0.20
CA LEU A 161 0.58 13.25 0.06
C LEU A 161 1.10 14.68 -0.21
N SER A 162 2.01 15.18 0.63
CA SER A 162 2.53 16.56 0.62
C SER A 162 1.46 17.58 0.20
N PRO A 163 0.34 17.68 0.93
CA PRO A 163 -0.78 18.50 0.50
C PRO A 163 -0.38 19.98 0.44
N VAL A 164 -0.94 20.69 -0.54
CA VAL A 164 -0.92 22.14 -0.61
C VAL A 164 -2.31 22.66 -0.32
N PHE A 165 -2.45 23.35 0.81
CA PHE A 165 -3.66 24.12 1.11
C PHE A 165 -3.45 25.54 0.62
N ASP A 166 -4.09 25.90 -0.50
CA ASP A 166 -3.79 27.16 -1.18
C ASP A 166 -4.44 28.40 -0.51
N ASN A 167 -5.47 28.17 0.29
CA ASN A 167 -6.16 29.23 1.01
C ASN A 167 -6.83 28.69 2.28
N THR A 168 -7.33 29.61 3.11
CA THR A 168 -7.98 29.29 4.38
C THR A 168 -9.31 28.56 4.23
N ASN A 169 -9.91 28.47 3.03
CA ASN A 169 -11.15 27.71 2.83
C ASN A 169 -10.93 26.19 2.92
N TYR A 170 -9.69 25.71 2.83
CA TYR A 170 -9.33 24.32 3.15
C TYR A 170 -9.20 24.07 4.64
N VAL A 171 -8.98 25.12 5.44
CA VAL A 171 -8.98 25.06 6.91
C VAL A 171 -10.44 25.13 7.34
N VAL A 172 -11.10 23.98 7.20
CA VAL A 172 -12.47 23.57 7.57
C VAL A 172 -13.35 24.63 8.23
N LYS A 173 -14.55 24.83 7.68
CA LYS A 173 -15.68 25.36 8.45
C LYS A 173 -16.29 24.21 9.27
N PRO A 174 -16.29 24.29 10.61
CA PRO A 174 -16.72 23.22 11.52
C PRO A 174 -18.06 22.51 11.26
N ASP A 175 -18.96 23.14 10.52
CA ASP A 175 -20.36 22.73 10.41
C ASP A 175 -20.59 21.68 9.30
N GLU A 176 -19.56 21.34 8.53
CA GLU A 176 -19.66 20.47 7.34
C GLU A 176 -19.12 19.04 7.56
N ILE A 177 -18.66 18.73 8.78
CA ILE A 177 -18.04 17.43 9.10
C ILE A 177 -19.10 16.33 9.20
N ALA A 178 -18.98 15.30 8.37
CA ALA A 178 -19.90 14.18 8.39
C ALA A 178 -19.75 13.29 9.64
N ALA A 179 -20.84 12.63 10.04
CA ALA A 179 -20.85 11.72 11.19
C ALA A 179 -19.96 10.47 11.01
N SER A 180 -19.74 10.05 9.77
CA SER A 180 -18.83 8.96 9.42
C SER A 180 -17.78 9.46 8.44
N LEU A 181 -16.52 9.34 8.83
CA LEU A 181 -15.37 9.80 8.06
C LEU A 181 -14.49 8.63 7.64
N PRO A 182 -13.88 8.69 6.44
CA PRO A 182 -12.77 7.81 6.11
C PRO A 182 -11.59 8.08 7.05
N LYS A 183 -10.65 7.14 7.13
CA LYS A 183 -9.38 7.40 7.82
C LYS A 183 -8.49 8.28 6.94
N LEU A 184 -8.21 9.49 7.39
CA LEU A 184 -7.31 10.42 6.71
C LEU A 184 -5.87 10.16 7.15
N ARG A 185 -4.97 9.96 6.19
CA ARG A 185 -3.53 9.93 6.42
C ARG A 185 -2.86 11.04 5.62
N ILE A 186 -2.09 11.84 6.32
CA ILE A 186 -1.34 12.94 5.75
C ILE A 186 0.14 12.64 5.90
N TYR A 187 0.86 12.70 4.79
CA TYR A 187 2.31 12.54 4.75
C TYR A 187 2.90 13.84 4.22
N PHE A 188 3.77 14.47 5.01
CA PHE A 188 4.51 15.67 4.62
C PHE A 188 5.95 15.28 4.27
N GLY A 189 6.56 15.97 3.31
CA GLY A 189 8.01 16.12 3.25
C GLY A 189 8.48 17.15 4.28
N ASP A 190 9.72 17.63 4.14
CA ASP A 190 10.31 18.68 4.96
C ASP A 190 9.81 20.10 4.61
N GLU A 191 8.75 20.22 3.80
CA GLU A 191 8.05 21.49 3.63
C GLU A 191 7.40 21.95 4.94
N GLN A 192 7.86 23.09 5.46
CA GLN A 192 7.13 23.79 6.51
C GLN A 192 6.16 24.77 5.87
N ARG A 193 4.85 24.54 6.03
CA ARG A 193 3.87 25.55 5.68
C ARG A 193 2.74 25.66 6.71
N ARG A 194 2.24 26.90 6.82
CA ARG A 194 1.43 27.36 7.95
C ARG A 194 0.02 26.76 7.94
N LEU A 195 -0.55 26.59 6.74
CA LEU A 195 -1.94 26.16 6.58
C LEU A 195 -2.12 24.67 6.87
N GLU A 196 -1.08 23.88 6.65
CA GLU A 196 -0.98 22.47 6.96
C GLU A 196 -1.06 22.25 8.48
N SER A 197 -0.26 23.00 9.25
CA SER A 197 -0.32 22.97 10.72
C SER A 197 -1.67 23.43 11.27
N GLN A 198 -2.30 24.42 10.64
CA GLN A 198 -3.64 24.88 11.01
C GLN A 198 -4.68 23.79 10.73
N PHE A 199 -4.63 23.14 9.57
CA PHE A 199 -5.52 22.03 9.22
C PHE A 199 -5.46 20.90 10.26
N VAL A 200 -4.25 20.46 10.64
CA VAL A 200 -4.05 19.41 11.65
C VAL A 200 -4.59 19.85 13.03
N SER A 201 -4.39 21.12 13.40
CA SER A 201 -4.88 21.65 14.68
C SER A 201 -6.41 21.60 14.78
N VAL A 202 -7.12 21.91 13.68
CA VAL A 202 -8.59 21.84 13.65
C VAL A 202 -9.10 20.40 13.88
N TRP A 203 -8.43 19.39 13.29
CA TRP A 203 -8.78 17.98 13.54
C TRP A 203 -8.62 17.58 15.01
N ALA A 204 -7.59 18.10 15.68
CA ALA A 204 -7.36 17.86 17.09
C ALA A 204 -8.44 18.54 17.96
N GLU A 205 -8.78 19.81 17.68
CA GLU A 205 -9.83 20.56 18.39
C GLU A 205 -11.21 19.88 18.29
N LYS A 206 -11.49 19.24 17.15
CA LYS A 206 -12.74 18.49 16.91
C LYS A 206 -12.74 17.07 17.46
N LYS A 207 -11.66 16.64 18.13
CA LYS A 207 -11.50 15.27 18.66
C LYS A 207 -11.63 14.20 17.56
N LEU A 208 -11.20 14.52 16.34
CA LEU A 208 -11.18 13.60 15.19
C LEU A 208 -9.83 12.90 15.04
N SER A 209 -8.95 13.04 16.04
CA SER A 209 -7.59 12.50 16.02
C SER A 209 -7.53 10.99 15.81
N GLU A 210 -8.54 10.22 16.23
CA GLU A 210 -8.60 8.77 15.99
C GLU A 210 -8.74 8.41 14.50
N LYS A 211 -9.24 9.34 13.67
CA LYS A 211 -9.39 9.20 12.23
C LYS A 211 -8.25 9.85 11.44
N LEU A 212 -7.34 10.53 12.11
CA LEU A 212 -6.21 11.22 11.50
C LEU A 212 -4.89 10.52 11.83
N GLN A 213 -4.09 10.27 10.80
CA GLN A 213 -2.69 9.92 10.95
C GLN A 213 -1.86 10.98 10.22
N VAL A 214 -0.86 11.53 10.90
CA VAL A 214 0.08 12.49 10.31
C VAL A 214 1.48 11.92 10.44
N ALA A 215 2.26 11.98 9.37
CA ALA A 215 3.67 11.62 9.37
C ALA A 215 4.48 12.65 8.56
N GLN A 216 5.72 12.86 8.98
CA GLN A 216 6.69 13.67 8.24
C GLN A 216 7.85 12.79 7.79
N LEU A 217 8.22 12.91 6.53
CA LEU A 217 9.30 12.17 5.90
C LEU A 217 10.54 13.05 5.86
N SER A 218 11.37 12.91 6.90
CA SER A 218 12.56 13.74 7.04
C SER A 218 13.58 13.45 5.92
N GLY A 219 14.13 14.50 5.34
CA GLY A 219 15.02 14.46 4.17
C GLY A 219 14.30 14.50 2.83
N GLU A 220 12.97 14.39 2.79
CA GLU A 220 12.20 14.47 1.55
C GLU A 220 11.75 15.90 1.26
N THR A 221 11.89 16.35 0.02
CA THR A 221 11.28 17.60 -0.46
C THR A 221 9.83 17.37 -0.86
N HIS A 222 9.07 18.45 -1.08
CA HIS A 222 7.72 18.40 -1.64
C HIS A 222 7.61 17.45 -2.85
N GLN A 223 8.62 17.44 -3.73
CA GLN A 223 8.59 16.64 -4.95
C GLN A 223 9.06 15.19 -4.73
N SER A 224 10.12 14.99 -3.95
CA SER A 224 10.68 13.67 -3.72
C SER A 224 9.84 12.84 -2.74
N SER A 225 9.00 13.49 -1.94
CA SER A 225 8.12 12.82 -0.96
C SER A 225 7.02 11.97 -1.58
N PHE A 226 6.68 12.13 -2.87
CA PHE A 226 5.51 11.47 -3.48
C PHE A 226 5.56 9.94 -3.33
N ILE A 227 6.62 9.29 -3.84
CA ILE A 227 6.77 7.83 -3.81
C ILE A 227 6.91 7.26 -2.39
N PRO A 228 7.77 7.78 -1.51
CA PRO A 228 7.83 7.27 -0.15
C PRO A 228 6.50 7.48 0.60
N SER A 229 5.83 8.62 0.43
CA SER A 229 4.51 8.87 1.04
C SER A 229 3.45 7.90 0.53
N LEU A 230 3.39 7.69 -0.79
CA LEU A 230 2.47 6.74 -1.41
C LEU A 230 2.69 5.33 -0.85
N ARG A 231 3.95 4.87 -0.83
CA ARG A 231 4.31 3.55 -0.32
C ARG A 231 3.95 3.39 1.15
N HIS A 232 4.30 4.35 2.01
CA HIS A 232 3.96 4.30 3.43
C HIS A 232 2.44 4.33 3.66
N GLY A 233 1.73 5.20 2.93
CA GLY A 233 0.28 5.32 3.01
C GLY A 233 -0.44 4.03 2.62
N LEU A 234 -0.10 3.46 1.47
CA LEU A 234 -0.70 2.21 0.99
C LEU A 234 -0.42 1.04 1.94
N LEU A 235 0.83 0.88 2.40
CA LEU A 235 1.16 -0.16 3.38
C LEU A 235 0.42 0.01 4.71
N ALA A 236 0.07 1.23 5.09
CA ALA A 236 -0.72 1.51 6.30
C ALA A 236 -2.24 1.36 6.07
N VAL A 237 -2.73 1.45 4.84
CA VAL A 237 -4.14 1.20 4.48
C VAL A 237 -4.43 -0.30 4.40
N PHE A 238 -3.49 -1.06 3.86
CA PHE A 238 -3.57 -2.50 3.64
C PHE A 238 -2.68 -3.28 4.61
N SER A 239 -2.51 -2.77 5.83
CA SER A 239 -1.66 -3.41 6.86
C SER A 239 -2.17 -4.78 7.32
N ASP A 240 -3.45 -5.06 7.07
CA ASP A 240 -4.12 -6.35 7.28
C ASP A 240 -3.92 -7.34 6.11
N TYR A 241 -3.32 -6.90 5.00
CA TYR A 241 -2.94 -7.77 3.88
C TYR A 241 -1.50 -8.26 3.97
N ARG A 242 -0.59 -7.40 4.43
CA ARG A 242 0.85 -7.67 4.48
C ARG A 242 1.21 -8.61 5.62
N ALA A 243 2.27 -9.40 5.41
CA ALA A 243 2.90 -10.14 6.50
C ALA A 243 3.43 -9.19 7.59
N VAL A 244 3.48 -9.69 8.82
CA VAL A 244 4.04 -9.00 9.99
C VAL A 244 5.48 -8.56 9.69
N ALA A 245 5.89 -7.37 10.11
CA ALA A 245 7.26 -6.93 9.88
C ALA A 245 8.24 -7.84 10.63
N TYR A 246 9.42 -8.10 10.07
CA TYR A 246 10.39 -9.02 10.68
C TYR A 246 10.75 -8.65 12.14
N THR A 247 10.86 -7.35 12.43
CA THR A 247 11.11 -6.83 13.78
C THR A 247 9.98 -7.15 14.75
N GLU A 248 8.73 -7.07 14.28
CA GLU A 248 7.54 -7.44 15.05
C GLU A 248 7.44 -8.96 15.22
N MET A 249 7.88 -9.74 14.23
CA MET A 249 7.86 -11.21 14.29
C MET A 249 8.64 -11.73 15.50
N SER A 250 9.88 -11.25 15.70
CA SER A 250 10.75 -11.70 16.79
C SER A 250 10.19 -11.42 18.18
N GLU A 251 9.43 -10.34 18.34
CA GLU A 251 8.86 -9.93 19.63
C GLU A 251 7.52 -10.61 19.90
N SER A 252 6.76 -10.91 18.84
CA SER A 252 5.45 -11.53 18.92
C SER A 252 5.47 -13.00 19.37
N HIS A 253 4.28 -13.53 19.70
CA HIS A 253 4.03 -14.95 19.98
C HIS A 253 3.04 -15.52 18.97
N TRP A 254 3.37 -15.41 17.68
CA TRP A 254 2.58 -16.00 16.61
C TRP A 254 2.87 -17.49 16.56
N THR A 255 1.84 -18.28 16.79
CA THR A 255 1.81 -19.73 16.55
C THR A 255 1.45 -20.00 15.09
N THR A 256 1.57 -21.26 14.67
CA THR A 256 1.09 -21.69 13.35
C THR A 256 -0.41 -21.42 13.14
N ALA A 257 -1.22 -21.45 14.21
CA ALA A 257 -2.64 -21.10 14.15
C ALA A 257 -2.86 -19.60 13.89
N ASN A 258 -1.99 -18.72 14.39
CA ASN A 258 -2.06 -17.29 14.09
C ASN A 258 -1.81 -17.01 12.61
N VAL A 259 -0.86 -17.72 11.98
CA VAL A 259 -0.60 -17.62 10.53
C VAL A 259 -1.81 -18.06 9.72
N GLU A 260 -2.45 -19.18 10.07
CA GLU A 260 -3.67 -19.64 9.38
C GLU A 260 -4.82 -18.65 9.55
N GLN A 261 -5.00 -18.10 10.76
CA GLN A 261 -6.02 -17.10 11.03
C GLN A 261 -5.78 -15.81 10.24
N PHE A 262 -4.52 -15.37 10.10
CA PHE A 262 -4.15 -14.23 9.27
C PHE A 262 -4.57 -14.45 7.81
N PHE A 263 -4.23 -15.57 7.20
CA PHE A 263 -4.64 -15.84 5.82
C PHE A 263 -6.15 -16.02 5.66
N LYS A 264 -6.85 -16.55 6.67
CA LYS A 264 -8.30 -16.62 6.69
C LYS A 264 -8.93 -15.23 6.70
N GLN A 265 -8.44 -14.32 7.55
CA GLN A 265 -8.88 -12.93 7.59
C GLN A 265 -8.59 -12.23 6.26
N ARG A 266 -7.40 -12.42 5.70
CA ARG A 266 -7.06 -11.87 4.39
C ARG A 266 -8.00 -12.35 3.29
N GLN A 267 -8.33 -13.64 3.28
CA GLN A 267 -9.30 -14.19 2.33
C GLN A 267 -10.69 -13.57 2.51
N GLN A 268 -11.14 -13.35 3.74
CA GLN A 268 -12.43 -12.72 4.02
C GLN A 268 -12.48 -11.27 3.57
N LEU A 269 -11.41 -10.50 3.83
CA LEU A 269 -11.35 -9.08 3.52
C LEU A 269 -11.13 -8.82 2.02
N TYR A 270 -10.31 -9.63 1.37
CA TYR A 270 -9.81 -9.36 0.02
C TYR A 270 -10.29 -10.35 -1.04
N SER A 271 -11.02 -11.39 -0.65
CA SER A 271 -11.41 -12.48 -1.56
C SER A 271 -10.21 -13.20 -2.21
N VAL A 272 -9.01 -13.10 -1.61
CA VAL A 272 -7.77 -13.71 -2.10
C VAL A 272 -7.39 -14.89 -1.23
N ARG A 273 -7.24 -16.07 -1.84
CA ARG A 273 -6.67 -17.25 -1.16
C ARG A 273 -5.15 -17.22 -1.26
N ALA A 274 -4.47 -17.45 -0.15
CA ALA A 274 -3.04 -17.64 -0.15
C ALA A 274 -2.66 -18.98 -0.79
N SER A 275 -1.59 -18.99 -1.57
CA SER A 275 -1.02 -20.24 -2.09
C SER A 275 -0.33 -21.02 -0.97
N ALA A 276 -0.09 -22.33 -1.19
CA ALA A 276 0.68 -23.12 -0.24
C ALA A 276 2.11 -22.60 -0.07
N GLU A 277 2.70 -22.11 -1.16
CA GLU A 277 4.03 -21.47 -1.19
C GLU A 277 4.07 -20.22 -0.32
N GLU A 278 3.09 -19.31 -0.49
CA GLU A 278 3.02 -18.07 0.29
C GLU A 278 2.86 -18.34 1.78
N LYS A 279 2.07 -19.35 2.16
CA LYS A 279 1.96 -19.80 3.55
C LYS A 279 3.30 -20.32 4.07
N SER A 280 3.97 -21.17 3.29
CA SER A 280 5.29 -21.71 3.63
C SER A 280 6.34 -20.60 3.81
N ASP A 281 6.33 -19.58 2.97
CA ASP A 281 7.27 -18.46 3.04
C ASP A 281 7.08 -17.66 4.32
N LEU A 282 5.82 -17.41 4.72
CA LEU A 282 5.53 -16.74 5.98
C LEU A 282 5.97 -17.60 7.18
N HIS A 283 5.74 -18.92 7.15
CA HIS A 283 6.28 -19.81 8.18
C HIS A 283 7.81 -19.77 8.22
N THR A 284 8.48 -19.74 7.07
CA THR A 284 9.95 -19.63 6.98
C THR A 284 10.44 -18.32 7.60
N ALA A 285 9.75 -17.20 7.37
CA ALA A 285 10.10 -15.91 7.97
C ALA A 285 9.98 -15.93 9.50
N PHE A 286 8.88 -16.44 10.05
CA PHE A 286 8.70 -16.60 11.50
C PHE A 286 9.73 -17.55 12.10
N ALA A 287 10.02 -18.68 11.44
CA ALA A 287 10.98 -19.65 11.92
C ALA A 287 12.38 -19.03 12.03
N LYS A 288 12.80 -18.24 11.03
CA LYS A 288 14.05 -17.47 11.08
C LYS A 288 14.05 -16.46 12.21
N ALA A 289 13.01 -15.61 12.31
CA ALA A 289 12.91 -14.58 13.34
C ALA A 289 12.99 -15.17 14.76
N TYR A 290 12.28 -16.27 15.02
CA TYR A 290 12.33 -16.98 16.31
C TYR A 290 13.65 -17.68 16.58
N THR A 291 14.33 -18.18 15.55
CA THR A 291 15.68 -18.76 15.70
C THR A 291 16.68 -17.69 16.17
N TYR A 292 16.68 -16.50 15.54
CA TYR A 292 17.53 -15.38 16.00
C TYR A 292 17.19 -14.91 17.41
N ALA A 293 15.89 -14.88 17.75
CA ALA A 293 15.44 -14.47 19.08
C ALA A 293 15.64 -15.55 20.18
N GLY A 294 16.16 -16.73 19.83
CA GLY A 294 16.33 -17.85 20.74
C GLY A 294 15.04 -18.51 21.22
N LYS A 295 13.90 -18.23 20.57
CA LYS A 295 12.58 -18.83 20.84
C LYS A 295 12.44 -20.17 20.09
N LEU A 296 13.28 -21.15 20.42
CA LEU A 296 13.49 -22.34 19.59
C LEU A 296 12.27 -23.27 19.47
N GLU A 297 11.41 -23.32 20.49
CA GLU A 297 10.15 -24.09 20.42
C GLU A 297 9.22 -23.54 19.33
N LEU A 298 8.97 -22.23 19.35
CA LEU A 298 8.19 -21.54 18.31
C LEU A 298 8.87 -21.65 16.94
N ALA A 299 10.21 -21.52 16.89
CA ALA A 299 10.94 -21.69 15.64
C ALA A 299 10.71 -23.09 15.03
N SER A 300 10.75 -24.14 15.86
CA SER A 300 10.53 -25.53 15.44
C SER A 300 9.13 -25.74 14.85
N GLU A 301 8.09 -25.22 15.50
CA GLU A 301 6.71 -25.31 15.00
C GLU A 301 6.57 -24.71 13.59
N HIS A 302 7.19 -23.56 13.36
CA HIS A 302 7.15 -22.89 12.06
C HIS A 302 8.04 -23.59 11.02
N TRP A 303 9.21 -24.08 11.40
CA TRP A 303 10.07 -24.87 10.51
C TRP A 303 9.37 -26.14 10.01
N LEU A 304 8.52 -26.78 10.82
CA LEU A 304 7.72 -27.93 10.39
C LEU A 304 6.66 -27.59 9.34
N LYS A 305 6.17 -26.34 9.31
CA LYS A 305 5.18 -25.87 8.33
C LYS A 305 5.80 -25.25 7.08
N SER A 306 7.07 -24.84 7.16
CA SER A 306 7.84 -24.40 6.00
C SER A 306 8.08 -25.56 5.03
N SER A 307 7.93 -25.33 3.73
CA SER A 307 8.36 -26.22 2.66
C SER A 307 9.70 -25.81 2.04
N SER A 308 10.42 -24.87 2.65
CA SER A 308 11.72 -24.44 2.13
C SER A 308 12.69 -25.62 2.07
N GLU A 309 13.38 -25.78 0.95
CA GLU A 309 14.48 -26.75 0.82
C GLU A 309 15.76 -26.27 1.53
N TYR A 310 15.83 -24.99 1.91
CA TYR A 310 17.01 -24.34 2.48
C TYR A 310 16.98 -24.27 4.02
N LYS A 311 16.14 -25.03 4.73
CA LYS A 311 16.06 -25.00 6.21
C LYS A 311 17.42 -25.23 6.86
N GLY A 312 18.15 -26.25 6.41
CA GLY A 312 19.49 -26.59 6.92
C GLY A 312 20.50 -25.48 6.72
N TYR A 313 20.45 -24.83 5.56
CA TYR A 313 21.28 -23.66 5.28
C TYR A 313 20.94 -22.52 6.26
N PHE A 314 19.67 -22.14 6.40
CA PHE A 314 19.27 -21.04 7.28
C PHE A 314 19.59 -21.33 8.75
N ILE A 315 19.27 -22.51 9.26
CA ILE A 315 19.55 -22.89 10.65
C ILE A 315 21.05 -22.83 10.93
N SER A 316 21.88 -23.33 10.01
CA SER A 316 23.34 -23.31 10.15
C SER A 316 23.91 -21.90 10.08
N GLN A 317 23.43 -21.08 9.15
CA GLN A 317 23.81 -19.68 9.00
C GLN A 317 23.51 -18.89 10.28
N ILE A 318 22.28 -18.98 10.78
CA ILE A 318 21.84 -18.24 11.97
C ILE A 318 22.67 -18.66 13.19
N ALA A 319 22.93 -19.96 13.38
CA ALA A 319 23.80 -20.42 14.46
C ALA A 319 25.22 -19.84 14.36
N GLY A 320 25.78 -19.75 13.14
CA GLY A 320 27.08 -19.13 12.90
C GLY A 320 27.09 -17.63 13.23
N GLU A 321 26.06 -16.89 12.81
CA GLU A 321 25.93 -15.46 13.11
C GLU A 321 25.77 -15.19 14.61
N VAL A 322 24.97 -16.00 15.31
CA VAL A 322 24.79 -15.93 16.77
C VAL A 322 26.08 -16.24 17.52
N GLU A 323 26.87 -17.20 17.03
CA GLU A 323 28.19 -17.53 17.59
C GLU A 323 29.20 -16.39 17.39
N LEU A 324 29.24 -15.80 16.20
CA LEU A 324 30.07 -14.63 15.90
C LEU A 324 29.68 -13.40 16.74
N ALA A 325 28.41 -13.27 17.09
CA ALA A 325 27.91 -12.25 18.01
C ALA A 325 28.25 -12.53 19.50
N GLY A 326 28.97 -13.63 19.80
CA GLY A 326 29.43 -13.96 21.15
C GLY A 326 28.48 -14.82 21.97
N ASN A 327 27.39 -15.34 21.37
CA ASN A 327 26.42 -16.20 22.07
C ASN A 327 26.56 -17.67 21.67
N ALA A 328 27.70 -18.27 22.01
CA ALA A 328 28.01 -19.66 21.69
C ALA A 328 26.99 -20.65 22.28
N GLU A 329 26.43 -20.37 23.46
CA GLU A 329 25.42 -21.23 24.09
C GLU A 329 24.16 -21.34 23.23
N LEU A 330 23.62 -20.20 22.75
CA LEU A 330 22.45 -20.20 21.88
C LEU A 330 22.77 -20.87 20.54
N ALA A 331 23.95 -20.64 19.96
CA ALA A 331 24.36 -21.29 18.71
C ALA A 331 24.37 -22.84 18.85
N ILE A 332 24.86 -23.37 19.97
CA ILE A 332 24.80 -24.81 20.27
C ILE A 332 23.36 -25.28 20.39
N LYS A 333 22.48 -24.53 21.09
CA LYS A 333 21.06 -24.88 21.23
C LYS A 333 20.36 -24.91 19.86
N ILE A 334 20.59 -23.93 18.99
CA ILE A 334 20.04 -23.90 17.63
C ILE A 334 20.47 -25.17 16.87
N ARG A 335 21.77 -25.47 16.84
CA ARG A 335 22.32 -26.63 16.10
C ARG A 335 21.87 -27.98 16.65
N THR A 336 21.54 -28.08 17.92
CA THR A 336 21.15 -29.35 18.55
C THR A 336 19.64 -29.55 18.50
N GLN A 337 18.86 -28.54 18.85
CA GLN A 337 17.40 -28.64 18.96
C GLN A 337 16.70 -28.61 17.59
N LEU A 338 17.23 -27.86 16.61
CA LEU A 338 16.63 -27.80 15.28
C LEU A 338 17.22 -28.82 14.29
N LYS A 339 18.18 -29.65 14.72
CA LYS A 339 18.83 -30.67 13.86
C LYS A 339 17.85 -31.73 13.35
N SER A 340 16.86 -32.08 14.15
CA SER A 340 15.84 -33.08 13.80
C SER A 340 14.87 -32.62 12.70
N LEU A 341 14.93 -31.33 12.32
CA LEU A 341 14.11 -30.74 11.27
C LEU A 341 14.80 -30.73 9.90
N LEU A 342 16.05 -31.22 9.85
CA LEU A 342 16.88 -31.40 8.66
C LEU A 342 16.80 -32.87 8.22
#